data_AF-A0A6A4GST8-F1
#
_entry.id   AF-A0A6A4GST8-F1
#
_cell.length_a   1.000
_cell.length_b   1.000
_cell.length_c   1.000
_cell.angle_alpha   90.00
_cell.angle_beta   90.00
_cell.angle_gamma   90.00
#
_symmetry.space_group_name_H-M   'P 1'
#
loop_
_entity.id
_entity.type
_entity.pdbx_description
1 polymer ?
#
loop_
_entity_poly.entity_id
_entity_poly.type
_entity_poly.pdbx_seq_one_letter_code
_entity_poly.pdbx_strand_id
1 'polypeptide(L)'
;MQNILSVTHDAYWTGTHWLHDSMKPELQERATCNECGKIDDFRHILTECESPGQALIWELAGSLWEKKGGNIPWSFISLGDVLGCGLARTKANRLQIGESRLWKILISESAYLIWTLRCERAIANEGRPFNAKVITNKWVRMINDRLELDRRMTHHRYGTKALANGLVIHTWRGTLMNEENLPKDWTKESGVLVSITGGQNEEVSGVG
;
A
#
# COMPACT_ATOMS: atom_id res chain seq x y z
N MET A 1 6.81 -0.28 -8.24
CA MET A 1 7.54 -1.50 -8.69
C MET A 1 9.07 -1.38 -8.58
N GLN A 2 9.67 -0.18 -8.56
CA GLN A 2 11.14 -0.03 -8.44
C GLN A 2 11.74 -0.45 -7.09
N ASN A 3 10.93 -0.54 -6.02
CA ASN A 3 11.45 -0.80 -4.66
C ASN A 3 11.43 -2.27 -4.22
N ILE A 4 10.69 -3.15 -4.91
CA ILE A 4 10.57 -4.57 -4.53
C ILE A 4 11.82 -5.37 -4.93
N LEU A 5 12.45 -5.04 -6.06
CA LEU A 5 13.66 -5.73 -6.53
C LEU A 5 14.87 -5.52 -5.59
N SER A 6 14.90 -4.38 -4.89
CA SER A 6 15.99 -4.05 -3.96
C SER A 6 15.96 -4.89 -2.68
N VAL A 7 14.82 -5.51 -2.35
CA VAL A 7 14.67 -6.45 -1.22
C VAL A 7 15.39 -7.78 -1.49
N THR A 8 15.37 -8.25 -2.75
CA THR A 8 16.01 -9.53 -3.14
C THR A 8 17.51 -9.41 -3.36
N HIS A 9 18.04 -8.18 -3.49
CA HIS A 9 19.46 -7.93 -3.74
C HIS A 9 20.25 -7.52 -2.49
N ASP A 10 19.64 -7.63 -1.30
CA ASP A 10 20.29 -7.27 -0.03
C ASP A 10 20.84 -5.83 -0.02
N ALA A 11 20.22 -4.96 -0.83
CA ALA A 11 20.67 -3.60 -1.07
C ALA A 11 20.29 -2.64 0.07
N TYR A 12 19.49 -3.12 1.02
CA TYR A 12 19.04 -2.37 2.19
C TYR A 12 19.68 -2.91 3.45
N TRP A 13 20.14 -2.00 4.29
CA TRP A 13 20.68 -2.36 5.60
C TRP A 13 19.54 -2.67 6.57
N THR A 14 19.28 -3.95 6.81
CA THR A 14 18.25 -4.47 7.71
C THR A 14 18.78 -5.63 8.55
N GLY A 15 18.16 -5.89 9.69
CA GLY A 15 18.47 -7.04 10.54
C GLY A 15 19.95 -7.17 10.88
N THR A 16 20.50 -8.36 10.66
CA THR A 16 21.87 -8.73 11.04
C THR A 16 22.96 -7.95 10.31
N HIS A 17 22.65 -7.22 9.22
CA HIS A 17 23.63 -6.37 8.54
C HIS A 17 24.20 -5.29 9.47
N TRP A 18 23.40 -4.81 10.42
CA TRP A 18 23.83 -3.82 11.40
C TRP A 18 24.78 -4.38 12.46
N LEU A 19 24.90 -5.71 12.61
CA LEU A 19 25.71 -6.37 13.64
C LEU A 19 27.17 -6.60 13.22
N HIS A 20 27.64 -5.98 12.15
CA HIS A 20 29.03 -6.11 11.71
C HIS A 20 29.99 -5.40 12.68
N ASP A 21 31.16 -6.01 12.97
CA ASP A 21 32.11 -5.53 13.98
C ASP A 21 32.63 -4.10 13.75
N SER A 22 32.66 -3.64 12.48
CA SER A 22 33.06 -2.28 12.12
C SER A 22 31.95 -1.23 12.32
N MET A 23 30.75 -1.65 12.71
CA MET A 23 29.59 -0.78 12.87
C MET A 23 29.57 -0.12 14.25
N LYS A 24 29.31 1.19 14.30
CA LYS A 24 29.19 1.92 15.57
C LYS A 24 28.06 1.33 16.44
N PRO A 25 28.21 1.24 17.77
CA PRO A 25 27.21 0.65 18.66
C PRO A 25 25.79 1.22 18.48
N GLU A 26 25.66 2.53 18.35
CA GLU A 26 24.40 3.25 18.10
C GLU A 26 23.68 2.79 16.82
N LEU A 27 24.42 2.30 15.82
CA LEU A 27 23.85 1.78 14.58
C LEU A 27 23.50 0.29 14.68
N GLN A 28 24.18 -0.46 15.56
CA GLN A 28 23.86 -1.86 15.83
C GLN A 28 22.49 -2.02 16.50
N GLU A 29 22.05 -1.00 17.26
CA GLU A 29 20.71 -0.93 17.84
C GLU A 29 19.59 -1.01 16.78
N ARG A 30 19.88 -0.72 15.51
CA ARG A 30 18.93 -0.82 14.39
C ARG A 30 18.75 -2.26 13.86
N ALA A 31 19.54 -3.21 14.36
CA ALA A 31 19.43 -4.61 13.99
C ALA A 31 18.13 -5.25 14.49
N THR A 32 17.58 -4.74 15.59
CA THR A 32 16.39 -5.25 16.25
C THR A 32 15.30 -4.20 16.28
N CYS A 33 14.05 -4.66 16.30
CA CYS A 33 12.90 -3.79 16.45
C CYS A 33 12.78 -3.37 17.92
N ASN A 34 12.80 -2.06 18.19
CA ASN A 34 12.70 -1.53 19.55
C ASN A 34 11.38 -1.87 20.26
N GLU A 35 10.33 -2.20 19.52
CA GLU A 35 9.00 -2.46 20.08
C GLU A 35 8.80 -3.93 20.49
N CYS A 36 9.27 -4.88 19.66
CA CYS A 36 9.03 -6.31 19.88
C CYS A 36 10.30 -7.15 20.01
N GLY A 37 11.49 -6.53 19.95
CA GLY A 37 12.79 -7.17 20.19
C GLY A 37 13.25 -8.18 19.13
N LYS A 38 12.48 -8.40 18.07
CA LYS A 38 12.82 -9.31 16.96
C LYS A 38 13.84 -8.67 16.03
N ILE A 39 14.55 -9.49 15.26
CA ILE A 39 15.46 -9.01 14.21
C ILE A 39 14.64 -8.20 13.19
N ASP A 40 15.09 -6.99 12.90
CA ASP A 40 14.38 -6.04 12.04
C ASP A 40 14.72 -6.27 10.56
N ASP A 41 14.42 -7.48 10.08
CA ASP A 41 14.56 -7.90 8.68
C ASP A 41 13.29 -7.65 7.85
N PHE A 42 13.33 -7.90 6.54
CA PHE A 42 12.18 -7.67 5.66
C PHE A 42 10.95 -8.51 6.00
N ARG A 43 11.14 -9.76 6.45
CA ARG A 43 10.03 -10.62 6.83
C ARG A 43 9.35 -10.04 8.05
N HIS A 44 10.14 -9.66 9.05
CA HIS A 44 9.67 -9.00 10.24
C HIS A 44 8.91 -7.71 9.89
N ILE A 45 9.60 -6.77 9.24
CA ILE A 45 9.07 -5.43 8.92
C ILE A 45 7.75 -5.51 8.15
N LEU A 46 7.68 -6.36 7.12
CA LEU A 46 6.54 -6.37 6.21
C LEU A 46 5.40 -7.27 6.70
N THR A 47 5.69 -8.37 7.42
CA THR A 47 4.70 -9.43 7.66
C THR A 47 4.50 -9.84 9.12
N GLU A 48 5.45 -9.58 10.03
CA GLU A 48 5.39 -10.10 11.41
C GLU A 48 5.55 -9.03 12.51
N CYS A 49 5.70 -7.76 12.13
CA CYS A 49 5.95 -6.68 13.09
C CYS A 49 4.71 -6.40 13.94
N GLU A 50 4.87 -6.48 15.26
CA GLU A 50 3.80 -6.21 16.24
C GLU A 50 3.61 -4.72 16.51
N SER A 51 4.50 -3.87 15.99
CA SER A 51 4.38 -2.44 16.19
C SER A 51 3.13 -1.85 15.54
N PRO A 52 2.60 -0.75 16.09
CA PRO A 52 1.48 -0.03 15.48
C PRO A 52 1.76 0.36 14.04
N GLY A 53 0.85 -0.03 13.13
CA GLY A 53 0.83 0.43 11.75
C GLY A 53 0.87 -0.68 10.71
N GLN A 54 1.69 -1.70 10.91
CA GLN A 54 1.84 -2.78 9.91
C GLN A 54 0.53 -3.55 9.73
N ALA A 55 -0.04 -4.07 10.82
CA ALA A 55 -1.34 -4.74 10.81
C ALA A 55 -2.46 -3.84 10.29
N LEU A 56 -2.51 -2.58 10.74
CA LEU A 56 -3.52 -1.61 10.33
C LEU A 56 -3.47 -1.32 8.82
N ILE A 57 -2.27 -1.19 8.24
CA ILE A 57 -2.12 -0.97 6.80
C ILE A 57 -2.63 -2.18 6.01
N TRP A 58 -2.33 -3.40 6.47
CA TRP A 58 -2.84 -4.61 5.83
C TRP A 58 -4.35 -4.76 5.96
N GLU A 59 -4.93 -4.34 7.09
CA GLU A 59 -6.38 -4.31 7.31
C GLU A 59 -7.07 -3.30 6.37
N LEU A 60 -6.51 -2.10 6.20
CA LEU A 60 -7.03 -1.10 5.27
C LEU A 60 -6.98 -1.58 3.82
N ALA A 61 -5.88 -2.23 3.43
CA ALA A 61 -5.73 -2.83 2.11
C ALA A 61 -6.77 -3.95 1.88
N GLY A 62 -6.98 -4.81 2.88
CA GLY A 62 -7.99 -5.86 2.85
C GLY A 62 -9.40 -5.31 2.73
N SER A 63 -9.74 -4.30 3.52
CA SER A 63 -11.05 -3.65 3.49
C SER A 63 -11.36 -3.06 2.11
N LEU A 64 -10.38 -2.42 1.46
CA LEU A 64 -10.56 -1.88 0.11
C LEU A 64 -10.67 -2.99 -0.96
N TRP A 65 -9.94 -4.10 -0.78
CA TRP A 65 -10.03 -5.26 -1.64
C TRP A 65 -11.38 -5.99 -1.54
N GLU A 66 -11.87 -6.20 -0.33
CA GLU A 66 -13.18 -6.80 -0.07
C GLU A 66 -14.30 -5.94 -0.64
N LYS A 67 -14.20 -4.61 -0.49
CA LYS A 67 -15.15 -3.67 -1.10
C LYS A 67 -15.23 -3.81 -2.62
N LYS A 68 -14.10 -4.07 -3.29
CA LYS A 68 -14.10 -4.34 -4.74
C LYS A 68 -15.00 -5.53 -5.10
N GLY A 69 -15.16 -6.49 -4.20
CA GLY A 69 -15.83 -7.77 -4.47
C GLY A 69 -14.95 -8.69 -5.31
N GLY A 70 -13.64 -8.68 -5.08
CA GLY A 70 -12.70 -9.53 -5.79
C GLY A 70 -12.94 -11.02 -5.52
N ASN A 71 -12.67 -11.87 -6.52
CA ASN A 71 -12.87 -13.32 -6.41
C ASN A 71 -11.86 -14.04 -5.49
N ILE A 72 -10.77 -13.36 -5.12
CA ILE A 72 -9.72 -13.92 -4.26
C ILE A 72 -9.98 -13.38 -2.84
N PRO A 73 -10.12 -14.25 -1.82
CA PRO A 73 -10.27 -13.78 -0.45
C PRO A 73 -9.00 -13.07 0.00
N TRP A 74 -9.16 -12.01 0.80
CA TRP A 74 -8.01 -11.38 1.44
C TRP A 74 -7.47 -12.31 2.53
N SER A 75 -6.29 -12.89 2.30
CA SER A 75 -5.62 -13.78 3.24
C SER A 75 -4.39 -13.11 3.85
N PHE A 76 -3.82 -13.78 4.86
CA PHE A 76 -2.53 -13.37 5.42
C PHE A 76 -1.49 -13.18 4.31
N ILE A 77 -0.81 -12.03 4.33
CA ILE A 77 0.21 -11.65 3.35
C ILE A 77 1.56 -12.19 3.81
N SER A 78 2.09 -13.19 3.11
CA SER A 78 3.46 -13.66 3.33
C SER A 78 4.49 -12.79 2.63
N LEU A 79 5.76 -12.86 3.04
CA LEU A 79 6.84 -12.15 2.34
C LEU A 79 6.91 -12.59 0.86
N GLY A 80 6.62 -13.86 0.57
CA GLY A 80 6.55 -14.38 -0.79
C GLY A 80 5.45 -13.70 -1.62
N ASP A 81 4.30 -13.39 -1.02
CA ASP A 81 3.22 -12.68 -1.69
C ASP A 81 3.60 -11.23 -2.02
N VAL A 82 4.32 -10.56 -1.11
CA VAL A 82 4.81 -9.19 -1.33
C VAL A 82 5.85 -9.16 -2.45
N LEU A 83 6.85 -10.05 -2.39
CA LEU A 83 7.91 -10.12 -3.40
C LEU A 83 7.38 -10.60 -4.76
N GLY A 84 6.44 -11.55 -4.74
CA GLY A 84 5.80 -12.13 -5.91
C GLY A 84 4.67 -11.30 -6.50
N CYS A 85 4.26 -10.20 -5.86
CA CYS A 85 3.06 -9.46 -6.26
C CYS A 85 3.11 -9.03 -7.73
N GLY A 86 4.29 -8.60 -8.21
CA GLY A 86 4.50 -8.19 -9.60
C GLY A 86 4.29 -9.31 -10.62
N LEU A 87 4.55 -10.56 -10.22
CA LEU A 87 4.52 -11.76 -11.07
C LEU A 87 3.13 -12.41 -11.15
N ALA A 88 2.21 -12.11 -10.23
CA ALA A 88 0.85 -12.63 -10.27
C ALA A 88 0.16 -12.19 -11.58
N ARG A 89 0.00 -13.10 -12.53
CA ARG A 89 -0.70 -12.86 -13.81
C ARG A 89 -1.98 -13.67 -13.80
N THR A 90 -3.13 -13.01 -13.77
CA THR A 90 -4.36 -13.65 -14.23
C THR A 90 -4.49 -13.43 -15.73
N LYS A 91 -4.78 -14.51 -16.46
CA LYS A 91 -5.12 -14.47 -17.88
C LYS A 91 -6.48 -15.13 -18.04
N ALA A 92 -7.56 -14.34 -18.01
CA ALA A 92 -8.83 -14.79 -18.59
C ALA A 92 -9.74 -13.67 -19.11
N ASN A 93 -9.73 -12.42 -18.60
CA ASN A 93 -10.48 -11.29 -19.19
C ASN A 93 -10.05 -9.89 -18.67
N ARG A 94 -10.66 -8.79 -19.19
CA ARG A 94 -10.37 -7.39 -18.79
C ARG A 94 -10.69 -7.08 -17.32
N LEU A 95 -11.71 -7.70 -16.74
CA LEU A 95 -12.08 -7.52 -15.33
C LEU A 95 -10.98 -8.09 -14.42
N GLN A 96 -10.52 -9.30 -14.72
CA GLN A 96 -9.43 -9.96 -13.99
C GLN A 96 -8.10 -9.21 -14.13
N ILE A 97 -7.86 -8.58 -15.27
CA ILE A 97 -6.70 -7.68 -15.44
C ILE A 97 -6.81 -6.49 -14.48
N GLY A 98 -7.99 -5.88 -14.34
CA GLY A 98 -8.24 -4.80 -13.39
C GLY A 98 -8.08 -5.24 -11.93
N GLU A 99 -8.65 -6.39 -11.57
CA GLU A 99 -8.49 -7.02 -10.25
C GLU A 99 -7.03 -7.30 -9.91
N SER A 100 -6.31 -7.97 -10.80
CA SER A 100 -4.88 -8.27 -10.60
C SER A 100 -4.03 -7.02 -10.52
N ARG A 101 -4.39 -5.97 -11.27
CA ARG A 101 -3.70 -4.69 -11.20
C ARG A 101 -3.97 -3.99 -9.86
N LEU A 102 -5.20 -3.98 -9.37
CA LEU A 102 -5.50 -3.41 -8.06
C LEU A 102 -4.80 -4.19 -6.95
N TRP A 103 -4.84 -5.53 -6.96
CA TRP A 103 -4.12 -6.37 -6.00
C TRP A 103 -2.65 -5.98 -5.90
N LYS A 104 -1.98 -5.84 -7.05
CA LYS A 104 -0.58 -5.39 -7.11
C LYS A 104 -0.36 -4.02 -6.50
N ILE A 105 -1.26 -3.08 -6.79
CA ILE A 105 -1.20 -1.73 -6.23
C ILE A 105 -1.32 -1.80 -4.71
N LEU A 106 -2.36 -2.46 -4.19
CA LEU A 106 -2.59 -2.57 -2.76
C LEU A 106 -1.40 -3.19 -2.03
N ILE A 107 -0.87 -4.31 -2.53
CA ILE A 107 0.28 -4.98 -1.91
C ILE A 107 1.54 -4.10 -1.96
N SER A 108 1.86 -3.55 -3.13
CA SER A 108 3.13 -2.83 -3.30
C SER A 108 3.15 -1.45 -2.63
N GLU A 109 2.06 -0.69 -2.68
CA GLU A 109 1.96 0.60 -2.01
C GLU A 109 1.92 0.41 -0.48
N SER A 110 1.16 -0.58 0.01
CA SER A 110 1.09 -0.88 1.45
C SER A 110 2.44 -1.33 2.01
N ALA A 111 3.14 -2.24 1.33
CA ALA A 111 4.48 -2.66 1.74
C ALA A 111 5.47 -1.48 1.76
N TYR A 112 5.38 -0.58 0.78
CA TYR A 112 6.22 0.61 0.72
C TYR A 112 5.93 1.58 1.88
N LEU A 113 4.65 1.78 2.23
CA LEU A 113 4.30 2.62 3.38
C LEU A 113 4.79 2.01 4.70
N ILE A 114 4.62 0.70 4.89
CA ILE A 114 5.11 -0.02 6.07
C ILE A 114 6.62 0.20 6.23
N TRP A 115 7.37 -0.02 5.14
CA TRP A 115 8.80 0.23 5.10
C TRP A 115 9.16 1.67 5.46
N THR A 116 8.46 2.64 4.85
CA THR A 116 8.74 4.07 5.06
C THR A 116 8.46 4.49 6.50
N LEU A 117 7.35 4.03 7.09
CA LEU A 117 7.02 4.29 8.49
C LEU A 117 8.05 3.66 9.44
N ARG A 118 8.53 2.44 9.15
CA ARG A 118 9.62 1.84 9.92
C ARG A 118 10.89 2.68 9.85
N CYS A 119 11.28 3.14 8.66
CA CYS A 119 12.47 3.98 8.49
C CYS A 119 12.34 5.32 9.23
N GLU A 120 11.17 5.97 9.13
CA GLU A 120 10.88 7.21 9.85
C GLU A 120 10.97 6.99 11.37
N ARG A 121 10.41 5.88 11.88
CA ARG A 121 10.51 5.51 13.30
C ARG A 121 11.94 5.24 13.75
N ALA A 122 12.68 4.42 13.01
CA ALA A 122 14.02 3.95 13.40
C ALA A 122 15.12 5.02 13.23
N ILE A 123 14.92 6.01 12.36
CA ILE A 123 15.97 6.99 12.01
C ILE A 123 15.61 8.40 12.46
N ALA A 124 14.35 8.83 12.33
CA ALA A 124 13.96 10.23 12.47
C ALA A 124 13.08 10.53 13.69
N ASN A 125 12.31 9.56 14.18
CA ASN A 125 11.28 9.77 15.20
C ASN A 125 11.62 9.14 16.57
N GLU A 126 12.90 8.86 16.85
CA GLU A 126 13.38 8.32 18.14
C GLU A 126 12.60 7.08 18.63
N GLY A 127 12.10 6.24 17.72
CA GLY A 127 11.31 5.07 18.09
C GLY A 127 9.83 5.33 18.43
N ARG A 128 9.35 6.58 18.44
CA ARG A 128 7.96 6.86 18.87
C ARG A 128 6.92 6.23 17.92
N PRO A 129 5.88 5.55 18.46
CA PRO A 129 4.85 4.95 17.64
C PRO A 129 3.96 5.99 16.97
N PHE A 130 3.51 5.70 15.75
CA PHE A 130 2.57 6.56 15.03
C PHE A 130 1.15 6.35 15.56
N ASN A 131 0.37 7.43 15.59
CA ASN A 131 -1.06 7.37 15.87
C ASN A 131 -1.79 6.67 14.71
N ALA A 132 -2.70 5.74 15.02
CA ALA A 132 -3.51 5.02 14.03
C ALA A 132 -4.19 5.93 13.00
N LYS A 133 -4.76 7.07 13.43
CA LYS A 133 -5.38 8.06 12.53
C LYS A 133 -4.39 8.65 11.53
N VAL A 134 -3.15 8.90 11.97
CA VAL A 134 -2.08 9.41 11.08
C VAL A 134 -1.71 8.34 10.05
N ILE A 135 -1.60 7.08 10.47
CA ILE A 135 -1.29 5.95 9.58
C ILE A 135 -2.39 5.77 8.54
N THR A 136 -3.65 5.75 8.98
CA THR A 136 -4.82 5.68 8.10
C THR A 136 -4.81 6.82 7.08
N ASN A 137 -4.61 8.06 7.52
CA ASN A 137 -4.56 9.22 6.63
C ASN A 137 -3.40 9.14 5.62
N LYS A 138 -2.20 8.68 6.04
CA LYS A 138 -1.07 8.45 5.14
C LYS A 138 -1.39 7.40 4.09
N TRP A 139 -2.02 6.29 4.49
CA TRP A 139 -2.43 5.22 3.57
C TRP A 139 -3.52 5.67 2.59
N VAL A 140 -4.58 6.30 3.08
CA VAL A 140 -5.67 6.88 2.27
C VAL A 140 -5.10 7.83 1.23
N ARG A 141 -4.20 8.73 1.64
CA ARG A 141 -3.55 9.69 0.74
C ARG A 141 -2.74 8.98 -0.34
N MET A 142 -1.89 8.01 0.03
CA MET A 142 -1.07 7.26 -0.90
C MET A 142 -1.90 6.53 -1.96
N ILE A 143 -2.99 5.89 -1.57
CA ILE A 143 -3.90 5.19 -2.51
C ILE A 143 -4.63 6.19 -3.42
N ASN A 144 -5.09 7.32 -2.90
CA ASN A 144 -5.70 8.37 -3.70
C ASN A 144 -4.72 9.02 -4.68
N ASP A 145 -3.48 9.26 -4.25
CA ASP A 145 -2.41 9.77 -5.12
C ASP A 145 -2.11 8.77 -6.25
N ARG A 146 -2.18 7.46 -5.97
CA ARG A 146 -2.03 6.41 -6.98
C ARG A 146 -3.21 6.37 -7.96
N LEU A 147 -4.44 6.53 -7.48
CA LEU A 147 -5.63 6.66 -8.32
C LEU A 147 -5.54 7.88 -9.23
N GLU A 148 -5.15 9.03 -8.68
CA GLU A 148 -4.99 10.28 -9.43
C GLU A 148 -3.89 10.15 -10.48
N LEU A 149 -2.77 9.49 -10.16
CA LEU A 149 -1.72 9.19 -11.13
C LEU A 149 -2.25 8.31 -12.27
N ASP A 150 -3.00 7.25 -11.96
CA ASP A 150 -3.60 6.39 -12.98
C ASP A 150 -4.54 7.17 -13.91
N ARG A 151 -5.36 8.06 -13.35
CA ARG A 151 -6.22 8.95 -14.13
C ARG A 151 -5.41 9.89 -15.02
N ARG A 152 -4.39 10.57 -14.49
CA ARG A 152 -3.53 11.46 -15.29
C ARG A 152 -2.86 10.72 -16.44
N MET A 153 -2.41 9.50 -16.18
CA MET A 153 -1.75 8.66 -17.16
C MET A 153 -2.67 8.20 -18.29
N THR A 154 -3.99 8.42 -18.24
CA THR A 154 -4.86 8.19 -19.41
C THR A 154 -4.82 9.30 -20.45
N HIS A 155 -4.27 10.46 -20.10
CA HIS A 155 -4.24 11.61 -21.01
C HIS A 155 -3.43 11.30 -22.27
N HIS A 156 -3.95 11.69 -23.43
CA HIS A 156 -3.32 11.46 -24.75
C HIS A 156 -1.90 12.04 -24.90
N ARG A 157 -1.47 12.93 -23.98
CA ARG A 157 -0.15 13.56 -23.98
C ARG A 157 0.97 12.54 -23.73
N TYR A 158 0.62 11.41 -23.13
CA TYR A 158 1.54 10.31 -22.88
C TYR A 158 1.66 9.34 -24.08
N GLY A 159 0.94 9.58 -25.17
CA GLY A 159 1.05 8.82 -26.42
C GLY A 159 0.93 7.32 -26.20
N THR A 160 1.92 6.55 -26.66
CA THR A 160 1.98 5.09 -26.51
C THR A 160 2.15 4.61 -25.06
N LYS A 161 2.50 5.50 -24.12
CA LYS A 161 2.60 5.21 -22.69
C LYS A 161 1.30 5.52 -21.93
N ALA A 162 0.29 6.07 -22.60
CA ALA A 162 -0.99 6.36 -21.97
C ALA A 162 -1.70 5.06 -21.55
N LEU A 163 -2.31 5.08 -20.37
CA LEU A 163 -3.16 4.00 -19.90
C LEU A 163 -4.52 4.08 -20.61
N ALA A 164 -5.07 2.93 -20.98
CA ALA A 164 -6.43 2.87 -21.49
C ALA A 164 -7.44 3.21 -20.38
N ASN A 165 -8.41 4.10 -20.65
CA ASN A 165 -9.47 4.45 -19.68
C ASN A 165 -10.14 3.20 -19.10
N GLY A 166 -10.49 2.23 -19.97
CA GLY A 166 -11.11 0.98 -19.54
C GLY A 166 -10.27 0.20 -18.53
N LEU A 167 -8.94 0.21 -18.64
CA LEU A 167 -8.06 -0.45 -17.67
C LEU A 167 -8.13 0.24 -16.30
N VAL A 168 -8.10 1.57 -16.27
CA VAL A 168 -8.18 2.37 -15.04
C VAL A 168 -9.55 2.18 -14.39
N ILE A 169 -10.64 2.25 -15.18
CA ILE A 169 -12.00 2.00 -14.72
C ILE A 169 -12.10 0.60 -14.12
N HIS A 170 -11.66 -0.46 -14.81
CA HIS A 170 -11.73 -1.83 -14.27
C HIS A 170 -10.84 -2.04 -13.02
N THR A 171 -9.72 -1.31 -12.91
CA THR A 171 -8.86 -1.35 -11.71
C THR A 171 -9.61 -0.85 -10.49
N TRP A 172 -10.22 0.34 -10.58
CA TRP A 172 -10.78 1.05 -9.42
C TRP A 172 -12.30 0.89 -9.26
N ARG A 173 -12.99 0.24 -10.20
CA ARG A 173 -14.42 -0.08 -10.08
C ARG A 173 -14.70 -0.87 -8.80
N GLY A 174 -15.75 -0.49 -8.09
CA GLY A 174 -16.18 -1.04 -6.81
C GLY A 174 -15.41 -0.49 -5.61
N THR A 175 -14.54 0.51 -5.80
CA THR A 175 -13.67 1.03 -4.73
C THR A 175 -13.83 2.52 -4.47
N LEU A 176 -14.64 3.23 -5.27
CA LEU A 176 -14.74 4.68 -5.21
C LEU A 176 -15.80 5.16 -4.21
N MET A 177 -15.61 6.36 -3.68
CA MET A 177 -16.68 7.05 -2.93
C MET A 177 -17.77 7.53 -3.88
N ASN A 178 -19.03 7.30 -3.49
CA ASN A 178 -20.22 7.70 -4.25
C ASN A 178 -20.17 7.25 -5.73
N GLU A 179 -19.66 6.03 -5.99
CA GLU A 179 -19.42 5.50 -7.34
C GLU A 179 -20.69 5.50 -8.21
N GLU A 180 -21.86 5.32 -7.60
CA GLU A 180 -23.16 5.32 -8.28
C GLU A 180 -23.50 6.68 -8.93
N ASN A 181 -22.97 7.77 -8.39
CA ASN A 181 -23.17 9.13 -8.90
C ASN A 181 -22.11 9.53 -9.94
N LEU A 182 -21.09 8.71 -10.16
CA LEU A 182 -20.04 9.00 -11.13
C LEU A 182 -20.46 8.60 -12.56
N PRO A 183 -20.02 9.35 -13.58
CA PRO A 183 -20.26 8.97 -14.96
C PRO A 183 -19.53 7.66 -15.29
N LYS A 184 -20.02 6.94 -16.32
CA LYS A 184 -19.41 5.68 -16.78
C LYS A 184 -17.90 5.80 -17.08
N ASP A 185 -17.47 6.97 -17.58
CA ASP A 185 -16.06 7.32 -17.74
C ASP A 185 -15.67 8.46 -16.78
N TRP A 186 -15.57 8.13 -15.50
CA TRP A 186 -15.14 9.05 -14.44
C TRP A 186 -13.66 9.44 -14.51
N THR A 187 -12.87 8.87 -15.43
CA THR A 187 -11.42 9.15 -15.49
C THR A 187 -11.13 10.65 -15.72
N LYS A 188 -12.08 11.38 -16.30
CA LYS A 188 -12.03 12.82 -16.58
C LYS A 188 -12.50 13.71 -15.42
N GLU A 189 -13.14 13.15 -14.39
CA GLU A 189 -13.75 13.91 -13.28
C GLU A 189 -12.74 14.21 -12.18
N SER A 190 -12.56 15.48 -11.81
CA SER A 190 -11.73 15.85 -10.66
C SER A 190 -12.35 15.42 -9.33
N GLY A 191 -11.53 15.10 -8.33
CA GLY A 191 -12.01 14.82 -6.98
C GLY A 191 -12.55 13.41 -6.74
N VAL A 192 -12.28 12.47 -7.65
CA VAL A 192 -12.57 11.04 -7.43
C VAL A 192 -11.63 10.48 -6.37
N LEU A 193 -12.20 9.87 -5.34
CA LEU A 193 -11.47 9.33 -4.20
C LEU A 193 -11.88 7.88 -3.90
N VAL A 194 -10.97 7.11 -3.32
CA VAL A 194 -11.27 5.76 -2.82
C VAL A 194 -12.11 5.81 -1.55
N SER A 195 -13.04 4.87 -1.42
CA SER A 195 -13.86 4.71 -0.23
C SER A 195 -13.20 3.76 0.76
N ILE A 196 -12.92 4.25 1.95
CA ILE A 196 -12.28 3.49 3.02
C ILE A 196 -13.21 3.50 4.22
N THR A 197 -13.69 2.33 4.63
CA THR A 197 -14.60 2.14 5.77
C THR A 197 -13.88 2.09 7.13
N GLY A 198 -12.60 2.48 7.17
CA GLY A 198 -11.80 2.56 8.39
C GLY A 198 -12.20 3.77 9.25
N GLY A 199 -13.20 3.60 10.11
CA GLY A 199 -13.43 4.46 11.28
C GLY A 199 -14.02 5.85 11.01
N GLN A 200 -14.74 6.06 9.91
CA GLN A 200 -15.60 7.24 9.72
C GLN A 200 -17.08 6.83 9.73
N ASN A 201 -17.53 6.30 10.86
CA ASN A 201 -18.91 6.48 11.30
C ASN A 201 -18.90 7.61 12.35
N GLU A 202 -18.67 8.84 11.89
CA GLU A 202 -19.25 10.00 12.54
C GLU A 202 -20.07 10.71 11.47
N GLU A 203 -21.38 10.60 11.66
CA GLU A 203 -22.40 11.38 11.00
C GLU A 203 -21.97 12.85 10.94
N VAL A 204 -21.90 13.41 9.74
CA VAL A 204 -22.20 14.83 9.57
C VAL A 204 -23.65 14.89 9.10
N SER A 205 -24.56 14.62 10.04
CA SER A 205 -25.91 15.13 9.99
C SER A 205 -25.85 16.62 10.37
N GLY A 206 -26.44 17.48 9.53
CA GLY A 206 -26.57 18.91 9.74
C GLY A 206 -25.60 19.74 8.91
N VAL A 207 -26.06 20.33 7.80
CA VAL A 207 -26.79 21.60 7.76
C VAL A 207 -27.30 21.79 6.32
N GLY A 208 -28.60 22.05 6.20
CA GLY A 208 -29.33 22.33 4.97
C GLY A 208 -30.82 22.19 5.19
#